data_AF-A0A7C5XPW7-F1
#
_entry.id   AF-A0A7C5XPW7-F1
#
_cell.length_a   1.000
_cell.length_b   1.000
_cell.length_c   1.000
_cell.angle_alpha   90.00
_cell.angle_beta   90.00
_cell.angle_gamma   90.00
#
_symmetry.space_group_name_H-M   'P 1'
#
loop_
_entity.id
_entity.type
_entity.pdbx_description
1 polymer ?
#
loop_
_entity_poly.entity_id
_entity_poly.type
_entity_poly.pdbx_seq_one_letter_code
_entity_poly.pdbx_strand_id
1 'polypeptide(L)'
;MRGNHRFRKLEYAVGALAVFVSSIGVAFTVYSVGILAFDMVDIVFWVLGPLGVYTILYALWFKRDRLFYLYWGLVMVALALSSVTYPSVHPLTIVGILLVVLVLIGFSAYRGRMR
;
A
#
# COMPACT_ATOMS: atom_id res chain seq x y z
N MET A 1 32.64 2.94 -6.68
CA MET A 1 31.53 3.63 -7.40
C MET A 1 30.25 3.56 -6.57
N ARG A 2 29.94 4.58 -5.76
CA ARG A 2 28.90 4.59 -4.71
C ARG A 2 27.77 5.59 -5.01
N GLY A 3 27.42 5.74 -6.30
CA GLY A 3 26.47 6.75 -6.78
C GLY A 3 25.04 6.26 -7.05
N ASN A 4 24.82 4.95 -7.18
CA ASN A 4 23.58 4.44 -7.81
C ASN A 4 22.38 4.23 -6.87
N HIS A 5 22.56 4.32 -5.55
CA HIS A 5 21.47 4.10 -4.59
C HIS A 5 20.55 5.32 -4.41
N ARG A 6 21.06 6.55 -4.61
CA ARG A 6 20.26 7.77 -4.46
C ARG A 6 19.30 7.98 -5.61
N PHE A 7 19.75 7.77 -6.85
CA PHE A 7 18.92 7.94 -8.05
C PHE A 7 17.68 7.04 -8.05
N ARG A 8 17.81 5.77 -7.66
CA ARG A 8 16.67 4.84 -7.58
C ARG A 8 15.70 5.10 -6.43
N LYS A 9 16.19 5.61 -5.28
CA LYS A 9 15.30 6.08 -4.20
C LYS A 9 14.51 7.31 -4.63
N LEU A 10 15.13 8.20 -5.41
CA LEU A 10 14.46 9.33 -6.04
C LEU A 10 13.40 8.87 -7.07
N GLU A 11 13.69 7.87 -7.91
CA GLU A 11 12.71 7.32 -8.86
C GLU A 11 11.46 6.75 -8.16
N TYR A 12 11.63 5.95 -7.11
CA TYR A 12 10.50 5.46 -6.32
C TYR A 12 9.74 6.61 -5.64
N ALA A 13 10.44 7.57 -5.04
CA ALA A 13 9.82 8.69 -4.35
C ALA A 13 9.01 9.57 -5.32
N VAL A 14 9.52 9.81 -6.53
CA VAL A 14 8.81 10.57 -7.57
C VAL A 14 7.57 9.83 -8.03
N GLY A 15 7.65 8.51 -8.26
CA GLY A 15 6.49 7.71 -8.63
C GLY A 15 5.45 7.63 -7.52
N ALA A 16 5.86 7.43 -6.27
CA ALA A 16 4.97 7.42 -5.12
C ALA A 16 4.27 8.78 -4.91
N LEU A 17 4.99 9.89 -5.10
CA LEU A 17 4.43 11.24 -5.03
C LEU A 17 3.39 11.46 -6.14
N ALA A 18 3.70 11.06 -7.38
CA ALA A 18 2.78 11.17 -8.50
C ALA A 18 1.48 10.39 -8.24
N VAL A 19 1.59 9.15 -7.73
CA VAL A 19 0.44 8.33 -7.34
C VAL A 19 -0.35 9.00 -6.22
N PHE A 20 0.32 9.52 -5.20
CA PHE A 20 -0.34 10.20 -4.08
C PHE A 20 -1.14 11.43 -4.54
N VAL A 21 -0.51 12.33 -5.31
CA VAL A 21 -1.17 13.54 -5.82
C VAL A 21 -2.31 13.20 -6.77
N SER A 22 -2.11 12.23 -7.66
CA SER A 22 -3.17 11.78 -8.58
C SER A 22 -4.36 11.20 -7.82
N SER A 23 -4.11 10.41 -6.77
CA SER A 23 -5.17 9.84 -5.93
C SER A 23 -6.00 10.92 -5.24
N ILE A 24 -5.33 11.93 -4.66
CA ILE A 24 -6.01 13.05 -4.01
C ILE A 24 -6.87 13.82 -5.02
N GLY A 25 -6.38 14.05 -6.23
CA GLY A 25 -7.15 14.70 -7.29
C GLY A 25 -8.40 13.91 -7.67
N VAL A 26 -8.30 12.57 -7.77
CA VAL A 26 -9.46 11.70 -8.00
C VAL A 26 -10.43 11.76 -6.83
N ALA A 27 -9.94 11.69 -5.59
CA ALA A 27 -10.76 11.77 -4.39
C ALA A 27 -11.59 13.06 -4.37
N PHE A 28 -10.95 14.22 -4.57
CA PHE A 28 -11.67 15.51 -4.64
C PHE A 28 -12.73 15.52 -5.74
N THR A 29 -12.44 14.95 -6.90
CA THR A 29 -13.40 14.87 -8.00
C THR A 29 -14.62 14.02 -7.63
N VAL A 30 -14.39 12.83 -7.06
CA VAL A 30 -15.45 11.90 -6.66
C VAL A 30 -16.37 12.51 -5.61
N TYR A 31 -15.80 13.16 -4.59
CA TYR A 31 -16.59 13.82 -3.54
C TYR A 31 -17.26 15.10 -4.01
N SER A 32 -16.61 15.88 -4.89
CA SER A 32 -17.21 17.10 -5.45
C SER A 32 -18.43 16.82 -6.32
N VAL A 33 -18.46 15.69 -7.03
CA VAL A 33 -19.59 15.28 -7.88
C VAL A 33 -20.70 14.61 -7.05
N GLY A 34 -20.46 14.34 -5.76
CA GLY A 34 -21.44 13.71 -4.87
C GLY A 34 -21.66 12.22 -5.15
N ILE A 35 -20.68 11.54 -5.75
CA ILE A 35 -20.77 10.11 -6.08
C ILE A 35 -20.72 9.27 -4.79
N LEU A 36 -19.89 9.67 -3.81
CA LEU A 36 -19.82 9.09 -2.47
C LEU A 36 -20.07 10.16 -1.40
N ALA A 37 -20.68 9.77 -0.29
CA ALA A 37 -20.70 10.57 0.93
C ALA A 37 -19.32 10.56 1.57
N PHE A 38 -18.82 11.72 1.98
CA PHE A 38 -17.50 11.83 2.59
C PHE A 38 -17.50 11.37 4.05
N ASP A 39 -16.68 10.38 4.37
CA ASP A 39 -16.29 10.05 5.75
C ASP A 39 -14.79 10.34 5.96
N MET A 40 -14.42 10.75 7.18
CA MET A 40 -13.00 10.93 7.56
C MET A 40 -12.20 9.64 7.38
N VAL A 41 -12.81 8.47 7.52
CA VAL A 41 -12.15 7.18 7.36
C VAL A 41 -11.74 6.95 5.90
N ASP A 42 -12.45 7.51 4.92
CA ASP A 42 -12.14 7.33 3.50
C ASP A 42 -10.80 7.94 3.09
N ILE A 43 -10.34 8.96 3.82
CA ILE A 43 -9.02 9.57 3.59
C ILE A 43 -7.93 8.50 3.66
N VAL A 44 -8.07 7.55 4.58
CA VAL A 44 -7.12 6.44 4.74
C VAL A 44 -7.10 5.57 3.49
N PHE A 45 -8.28 5.29 2.90
CA PHE A 45 -8.38 4.52 1.66
C PHE A 45 -7.76 5.26 0.47
N TRP A 46 -8.10 6.53 0.28
CA TRP A 46 -7.59 7.34 -0.82
C TRP A 46 -6.07 7.56 -0.74
N VAL A 47 -5.50 7.63 0.46
CA VAL A 47 -4.06 7.79 0.63
C VAL A 47 -3.33 6.45 0.53
N LEU A 48 -3.72 5.46 1.34
CA LEU A 48 -2.98 4.21 1.48
C LEU A 48 -3.27 3.20 0.37
N GLY A 49 -4.46 3.24 -0.24
CA GLY A 49 -4.86 2.27 -1.26
C GLY A 49 -3.97 2.35 -2.50
N PRO A 50 -3.98 3.48 -3.23
CA PRO A 50 -3.17 3.64 -4.44
C PRO A 50 -1.67 3.56 -4.16
N LEU A 51 -1.22 4.10 -3.02
CA LEU A 51 0.18 4.05 -2.62
C LEU A 51 0.63 2.62 -2.30
N GLY A 52 -0.23 1.84 -1.63
CA GLY A 52 -0.01 0.42 -1.38
C GLY A 52 0.06 -0.40 -2.66
N VAL A 53 -0.87 -0.19 -3.59
CA VAL A 53 -0.87 -0.85 -4.91
C VAL A 53 0.40 -0.51 -5.69
N TYR A 54 0.78 0.77 -5.74
CA TYR A 54 2.03 1.20 -6.39
C TYR A 54 3.25 0.53 -5.78
N THR A 55 3.31 0.45 -4.45
CA THR A 55 4.43 -0.18 -3.72
C THR A 55 4.54 -1.68 -4.05
N ILE A 56 3.41 -2.38 -4.17
CA ILE A 56 3.37 -3.78 -4.62
C ILE A 56 3.85 -3.90 -6.08
N LEU A 57 3.33 -3.07 -6.98
CA LEU A 57 3.73 -3.07 -8.40
C LEU A 57 5.23 -2.80 -8.55
N TYR A 58 5.77 -1.85 -7.78
CA TYR A 58 7.21 -1.56 -7.74
C TYR A 58 8.01 -2.77 -7.24
N ALA A 59 7.54 -3.46 -6.20
CA ALA A 59 8.17 -4.68 -5.70
C ALA A 59 8.18 -5.83 -6.73
N LEU A 60 7.14 -5.92 -7.57
CA LEU A 60 7.05 -6.94 -8.62
C LEU A 60 8.00 -6.63 -9.79
N TRP A 61 8.15 -5.36 -10.15
CA TRP A 61 9.03 -4.94 -11.25
C TRP A 61 10.52 -4.95 -10.88
N PHE A 62 10.87 -4.59 -9.65
CA PHE A 62 12.26 -4.46 -9.21
C PHE A 62 12.68 -5.59 -8.26
N LYS A 63 13.70 -6.37 -8.64
CA LYS A 63 14.12 -7.58 -7.90
C LYS A 63 14.87 -7.34 -6.58
N ARG A 64 15.43 -6.15 -6.34
CA ARG A 64 16.24 -5.87 -5.13
C ARG A 64 15.38 -5.24 -4.04
N ASP A 65 15.40 -5.83 -2.85
CA ASP A 65 14.55 -5.49 -1.69
C ASP A 65 13.05 -5.75 -1.91
N ARG A 66 12.73 -6.66 -2.85
CA ARG A 66 11.37 -7.05 -3.23
C ARG A 66 10.46 -7.36 -2.05
N LEU A 67 10.96 -8.12 -1.07
CA LEU A 67 10.19 -8.48 0.11
C LEU A 67 9.78 -7.24 0.91
N PHE A 68 10.70 -6.30 1.14
CA PHE A 68 10.43 -5.08 1.91
C PHE A 68 9.28 -4.25 1.30
N TYR A 69 9.34 -4.01 0.00
CA TYR A 69 8.28 -3.26 -0.70
C TYR A 69 6.95 -4.04 -0.76
N LEU A 70 7.00 -5.36 -0.92
CA LEU A 70 5.80 -6.21 -0.86
C LEU A 70 5.11 -6.15 0.51
N TYR A 71 5.88 -6.26 1.61
CA TYR A 71 5.32 -6.17 2.95
C TYR A 71 4.64 -4.83 3.20
N TRP A 72 5.35 -3.73 2.92
CA TRP A 72 4.81 -2.39 3.13
C TRP A 72 3.59 -2.10 2.25
N GLY A 73 3.65 -2.49 0.97
CA GLY A 73 2.52 -2.32 0.06
C GLY A 73 1.29 -3.10 0.51
N LEU A 74 1.48 -4.33 0.98
CA LEU A 74 0.38 -5.16 1.48
C LEU A 74 -0.23 -4.60 2.78
N VAL A 75 0.60 -4.11 3.71
CA VAL A 75 0.12 -3.42 4.91
C VAL A 75 -0.73 -2.20 4.54
N MET A 76 -0.27 -1.38 3.61
CA MET A 76 -1.01 -0.19 3.15
C MET A 76 -2.34 -0.57 2.47
N VAL A 77 -2.36 -1.58 1.59
CA VAL A 77 -3.58 -2.05 0.94
C VAL A 77 -4.58 -2.61 1.95
N ALA A 78 -4.12 -3.40 2.91
CA ALA A 78 -4.99 -3.97 3.94
C ALA A 78 -5.59 -2.89 4.85
N LEU A 79 -4.81 -1.87 5.23
CA LEU A 79 -5.32 -0.71 5.96
C LEU A 79 -6.35 0.07 5.13
N ALA A 80 -6.10 0.27 3.84
CA ALA A 80 -7.06 0.92 2.94
C ALA A 80 -8.38 0.13 2.86
N LEU A 81 -8.31 -1.20 2.67
CA LEU A 81 -9.49 -2.05 2.61
C LEU A 81 -10.25 -2.08 3.95
N SER A 82 -9.55 -2.00 5.08
CA SER A 82 -10.18 -1.89 6.40
C SER A 82 -11.03 -0.62 6.54
N SER A 83 -10.56 0.47 5.93
CA SER A 83 -11.21 1.78 5.95
C SER A 83 -12.46 1.85 5.07
N VAL A 84 -12.59 1.00 4.04
CA VAL A 84 -13.83 0.90 3.24
C VAL A 84 -14.82 -0.09 3.85
N THR A 85 -14.34 -1.10 4.58
CA THR A 85 -15.16 -2.20 5.06
C THR A 85 -15.66 -2.05 6.50
N TYR A 86 -15.19 -1.05 7.27
CA TYR A 86 -15.69 -0.80 8.64
C TYR A 86 -17.21 -0.64 8.80
N PRO A 87 -17.99 -0.15 7.81
CA PRO A 87 -19.45 -0.07 7.98
C PRO A 87 -20.13 -1.44 7.98
N SER A 88 -19.47 -2.47 7.43
CA SER A 88 -20.05 -3.80 7.21
C SER A 88 -19.28 -4.94 7.88
N VAL A 89 -18.02 -4.71 8.26
CA VAL A 89 -17.10 -5.71 8.80
C VAL A 89 -16.39 -5.13 10.02
N HIS A 90 -16.40 -5.87 11.12
CA HIS A 90 -15.74 -5.43 12.35
C HIS A 90 -14.22 -5.21 12.08
N PRO A 91 -13.62 -4.08 12.49
CA PRO A 91 -12.22 -3.76 12.20
C PRO A 91 -11.21 -4.84 12.62
N LEU A 92 -11.52 -5.60 13.69
CA LEU A 92 -10.71 -6.72 14.18
C LEU A 92 -10.53 -7.82 13.13
N THR A 93 -11.52 -8.03 12.25
CA THR A 93 -11.45 -9.07 11.21
C THR A 93 -10.37 -8.73 10.19
N ILE A 94 -10.23 -7.45 9.81
CA ILE A 94 -9.16 -7.03 8.88
C ILE A 94 -7.79 -7.10 9.55
N VAL A 95 -7.68 -6.70 10.83
CA VAL A 95 -6.43 -6.85 11.60
C VAL A 95 -6.02 -8.33 11.72
N GLY A 96 -6.98 -9.23 11.94
CA GLY A 96 -6.74 -10.67 11.98
C GLY A 96 -6.21 -11.21 10.66
N ILE A 97 -6.82 -10.84 9.53
CA ILE A 97 -6.35 -11.22 8.20
C ILE A 97 -4.94 -10.67 7.94
N LEU A 98 -4.68 -9.42 8.33
CA LEU A 98 -3.37 -8.79 8.19
C LEU A 98 -2.28 -9.59 8.94
N LEU A 99 -2.56 -9.98 10.19
CA LEU A 99 -1.64 -10.80 10.98
C LEU A 99 -1.37 -12.15 10.33
N VAL A 100 -2.41 -12.82 9.81
CA VAL A 100 -2.25 -14.11 9.10
C VAL A 100 -1.36 -13.92 7.87
N VAL A 101 -1.59 -12.88 7.06
CA VAL A 101 -0.78 -12.65 5.86
C VAL A 101 0.66 -12.28 6.24
N LEU A 102 0.89 -11.46 7.26
CA LEU A 102 2.23 -11.15 7.76
C LEU A 102 2.98 -12.42 8.21
N VAL A 103 2.31 -13.32 8.91
CA VAL A 103 2.87 -14.62 9.33
C VAL A 103 3.24 -15.46 8.12
N LEU A 104 2.36 -15.59 7.12
CA LEU A 104 2.61 -16.38 5.91
C LEU A 104 3.82 -15.86 5.12
N ILE A 105 3.92 -14.55 4.95
CA ILE A 105 5.04 -13.95 4.20
C ILE A 105 6.32 -14.03 5.05
N GLY A 106 6.27 -13.81 6.37
CA GLY A 106 7.40 -14.00 7.28
C GLY A 106 7.95 -15.42 7.26
N PHE A 107 7.07 -16.41 7.23
CA PHE A 107 7.43 -17.82 7.08
C PHE A 107 8.09 -18.12 5.73
N SER A 108 7.56 -17.56 4.64
CA SER A 108 8.13 -17.69 3.29
C SER A 108 9.53 -17.07 3.19
N ALA A 109 9.75 -15.90 3.80
CA ALA A 109 11.04 -15.23 3.86
C ALA A 109 12.06 -16.01 4.71
N TYR A 110 11.64 -16.62 5.81
CA TYR A 110 12.49 -17.48 6.63
C TYR A 110 13.01 -18.69 5.83
N ARG A 111 12.11 -19.32 5.07
CA ARG A 111 12.44 -20.50 4.26
C ARG A 111 13.37 -20.18 3.08
N GLY A 112 13.27 -19.00 2.49
CA GLY A 112 14.13 -18.54 1.39
C GLY A 112 15.58 -18.23 1.79
N ARG A 113 15.87 -18.06 3.09
CA ARG A 113 17.20 -17.72 3.61
C ARG A 113 18.05 -18.94 4.01
N MET A 114 17.44 -20.13 4.04
CA MET A 114 18.09 -21.41 4.40
C MET A 114 18.43 -22.27 3.17
N ARG A 115 18.28 -21.74 1.95
CA ARG A 115 18.78 -22.32 0.70
C ARG A 115 19.84 -21.40 0.14
#